data_AF-A0AA90SZT2-F1
#
_entry.id   AF-A0AA90SZT2-F1
#
_cell.length_a   1.000
_cell.length_b   1.000
_cell.length_c   1.000
_cell.angle_alpha   90.00
_cell.angle_beta   90.00
_cell.angle_gamma   90.00
#
_symmetry.space_group_name_H-M   'P 1'
#
loop_
_entity.id
_entity.type
_entity.pdbx_description
1 polymer ?
#
loop_
_entity_poly.entity_id
_entity_poly.type
_entity_poly.pdbx_seq_one_letter_code
_entity_poly.pdbx_strand_id
1 'polypeptide(L)' 'MKKIGWTITGIGAIIALGALLYPLNVIDKTLCIYLLLGGAGLMFVGSMFRAFSLLKR' A
#
# COMPACT_ATOMS: atom_id res chain seq x y z
N MET A 1 -16.05 3.44 -9.06
CA MET A 1 -14.67 2.88 -9.06
C MET A 1 -13.69 3.67 -8.19
N LYS A 2 -13.79 5.01 -8.08
CA LYS A 2 -12.92 5.82 -7.18
C LYS A 2 -12.86 5.38 -5.71
N LYS A 3 -13.99 5.03 -5.06
CA LYS A 3 -14.01 4.61 -3.64
C LYS A 3 -13.13 3.39 -3.36
N ILE A 4 -13.17 2.39 -4.26
CA ILE A 4 -12.40 1.14 -4.15
C ILE A 4 -10.89 1.40 -4.26
N GLY A 5 -10.47 2.24 -5.20
CA GLY A 5 -9.06 2.60 -5.33
C GLY A 5 -8.52 3.36 -4.11
N TRP A 6 -9.35 4.16 -3.44
CA TRP A 6 -8.99 4.82 -2.18
C TRP A 6 -8.87 3.83 -1.01
N THR A 7 -9.77 2.87 -0.87
CA THR A 7 -9.66 1.83 0.18
C THR A 7 -8.42 0.97 -0.01
N ILE A 8 -8.12 0.54 -1.24
CA ILE A 8 -6.94 -0.30 -1.54
C ILE A 8 -5.65 0.47 -1.25
N THR A 9 -5.55 1.75 -1.67
CA THR A 9 -4.38 2.58 -1.32
C THR A 9 -4.29 2.83 0.19
N GLY A 10 -5.40 3.02 0.89
CA GLY A 10 -5.42 3.17 2.34
C GLY A 10 -4.88 1.94 3.07
N ILE A 11 -5.30 0.74 2.65
CA ILE A 11 -4.78 -0.53 3.18
C ILE A 11 -3.28 -0.67 2.90
N GLY A 12 -2.84 -0.37 1.67
CA GLY A 12 -1.42 -0.38 1.31
C GLY A 12 -0.58 0.60 2.14
N ALA A 13 -1.14 1.77 2.47
CA ALA A 13 -0.49 2.76 3.33
C ALA A 13 -0.29 2.24 4.77
N ILE A 14 -1.31 1.61 5.34
CA ILE A 14 -1.23 1.02 6.70
C ILE A 14 -0.16 -0.07 6.75
N ILE A 15 -0.10 -0.92 5.72
CA ILE A 15 0.88 -2.00 5.62
C ILE A 15 2.30 -1.44 5.47
N ALA A 16 2.48 -0.41 4.63
CA ALA A 16 3.77 0.26 4.48
C ALA A 16 4.20 0.98 5.77
N LEU A 17 3.27 1.59 6.53
CA LEU A 17 3.55 2.17 7.84
C LEU A 17 3.98 1.12 8.86
N GLY A 18 3.53 -0.14 8.71
CA GLY A 18 4.02 -1.26 9.50
C GLY A 18 5.53 -1.48 9.40
N ALA A 19 6.17 -1.04 8.31
CA ALA A 19 7.63 -1.10 8.19
C ALA A 19 8.37 -0.21 9.21
N LEU A 20 7.71 0.80 9.78
CA LEU A 20 8.26 1.63 10.86
C LEU A 20 8.46 0.84 12.16
N LEU A 21 7.94 -0.38 12.27
CA LEU A 21 8.21 -1.29 13.38
C LEU A 21 9.62 -1.92 13.29
N TYR A 22 10.29 -1.84 12.14
CA TYR A 22 11.67 -2.31 11.95
C TYR A 22 12.70 -1.55 12.79
N PRO A 23 12.76 -0.19 12.76
CA PRO A 23 13.67 0.56 13.63
C PRO A 23 13.32 0.43 15.13
N LEU A 24 12.10 0.02 15.47
CA LEU A 24 11.70 -0.31 16.84
C LEU A 24 12.11 -1.73 17.25
N ASN A 25 12.80 -2.48 16.37
CA ASN A 25 13.27 -3.85 16.57
C ASN A 25 12.14 -4.86 16.87
N VAL A 26 10.91 -4.56 16.43
CA VAL A 26 9.71 -5.40 16.64
C VAL A 26 9.54 -6.45 15.53
N ILE A 27 10.11 -6.21 14.35
CA ILE A 27 10.04 -7.10 13.18
C ILE A 27 11.40 -7.23 12.51
N ASP A 28 11.63 -8.40 11.91
CA ASP A 28 12.85 -8.70 11.17
C ASP A 28 12.97 -7.92 9.85
N LYS A 29 14.21 -7.84 9.34
CA LYS A 29 14.53 -7.16 8.07
C LYS A 29 13.76 -7.73 6.89
N THR A 30 13.58 -9.04 6.85
CA THR A 30 12.83 -9.72 5.79
C THR A 30 11.34 -9.34 5.82
N LEU A 31 10.74 -9.30 7.01
CA LEU A 31 9.36 -8.86 7.21
C LEU A 31 9.17 -7.38 6.85
N CYS A 32 10.13 -6.52 7.21
CA CYS A 32 10.14 -5.11 6.83
C CYS A 32 10.09 -4.95 5.30
N ILE A 33 10.92 -5.71 4.57
CA ILE A 33 10.93 -5.68 3.10
C ILE A 33 9.58 -6.15 2.55
N TYR A 34 9.00 -7.24 3.06
CA TYR A 34 7.68 -7.69 2.61
C TYR A 34 6.56 -6.68 2.89
N LEU A 35 6.59 -5.98 4.03
CA LEU A 35 5.64 -4.93 4.37
C LEU A 35 5.79 -3.72 3.43
N LEU A 36 7.02 -3.30 3.13
CA LEU A 36 7.28 -2.21 2.18
C LEU A 36 6.86 -2.58 0.76
N LEU A 37 7.25 -3.76 0.28
CA LEU A 37 6.97 -4.20 -1.09
C LEU A 37 5.48 -4.47 -1.29
N GLY A 38 4.84 -5.13 -0.33
CA GLY A 38 3.40 -5.39 -0.33
C GLY A 38 2.56 -4.12 -0.17
N GLY A 39 2.97 -3.21 0.73
CA GLY A 39 2.32 -1.92 0.92
C GLY A 39 2.43 -1.03 -0.32
N ALA A 40 3.62 -0.89 -0.89
CA ALA A 40 3.85 -0.15 -2.14
C ALA A 40 3.08 -0.75 -3.32
N GLY A 41 3.06 -2.08 -3.44
CA GLY A 41 2.29 -2.79 -4.45
C GLY A 41 0.78 -2.53 -4.35
N LEU A 42 0.22 -2.59 -3.14
CA LEU A 42 -1.19 -2.26 -2.91
C LEU A 42 -1.50 -0.78 -3.20
N MET A 43 -0.61 0.15 -2.82
CA MET A 43 -0.79 1.57 -3.13
C MET A 43 -0.79 1.83 -4.64
N PHE A 44 0.07 1.14 -5.39
CA PHE A 44 0.13 1.20 -6.85
C PHE A 44 -1.12 0.64 -7.53
N VAL A 45 -1.62 -0.52 -7.08
CA VAL A 45 -2.89 -1.06 -7.61
C VAL A 45 -4.04 -0.10 -7.33
N GLY A 46 -4.12 0.45 -6.11
CA GLY A 46 -5.15 1.42 -5.75
C GLY A 46 -5.06 2.75 -6.53
N SER A 47 -3.86 3.18 -6.95
CA SER A 47 -3.71 4.34 -7.84
C SER A 47 -4.10 4.02 -9.29
N MET A 48 -3.78 2.82 -9.79
CA MET A 48 -4.26 2.34 -11.10
C MET A 48 -5.78 2.29 -11.18
N PHE A 49 -6.47 1.76 -10.16
CA PHE A 49 -7.93 1.76 -10.10
C PHE A 49 -8.54 3.18 -10.16
N ARG A 50 -7.84 4.18 -9.59
CA ARG A 50 -8.26 5.59 -9.67
C ARG A 50 -7.97 6.19 -11.05
N ALA A 51 -6.82 5.87 -11.65
CA ALA A 51 -6.47 6.30 -13.01
C ALA A 51 -7.42 5.73 -14.07
N PHE A 52 -7.72 4.43 -14.01
CA PHE A 52 -8.73 3.81 -14.89
C PHE A 52 -10.12 4.41 -14.72
N SER A 53 -10.50 4.78 -13.49
CA SER A 53 -11.77 5.46 -13.24
C SER A 53 -11.83 6.89 -13.82
N LEU A 54 -10.69 7.52 -14.10
CA LEU A 54 -10.62 8.83 -14.75
C LEU A 54 -10.63 8.69 -16.27
N LEU A 55 -9.97 7.66 -16.82
CA LEU A 55 -9.93 7.37 -18.25
C LEU A 55 -11.30 6.99 -18.84
N LYS A 56 -12.20 6.45 -18.00
CA LYS A 56 -13.57 6.08 -18.38
C LYS A 56 -14.55 7.27 -18.42
N ARG A 57 -14.10 8.48 -18.11
CA ARG A 57 -14.93 9.69 -18.05
C ARG A 57 -14.71 10.57 -19.27
#